data_AF-A0A970QCN3-F1
#
_entry.id   AF-A0A970QCN3-F1
#
_cell.length_a   1.000
_cell.length_b   1.000
_cell.length_c   1.000
_cell.angle_alpha   90.00
_cell.angle_beta   90.00
_cell.angle_gamma   90.00
#
_symmetry.space_group_name_H-M   'P 1'
#
loop_
_entity.id
_entity.type
_entity.pdbx_description
1 polymer ?
#
loop_
_entity_poly.entity_id
_entity_poly.type
_entity_poly.pdbx_seq_one_letter_code
_entity_poly.pdbx_strand_id
1 'polypeptide(L)'
;MRSYFKVVVLREGKEDWILSELEEGRVHFGWGSPGTDLRIIEDIPRAERTAEQTLAWEKSRFLLKRLTVGNRLVVQLSRPLRQFLIAEITGEYSFLDPPEDDFNHTLPCELLTPRFVDINASYVPLFLKHDLGKIGRYYEIYPERSVRQLDWIVSNKRWERPDDQAADPIEDELDATWTEVIEKTLAAISGRWKGIDFERFVARLIDRLPGVSVKHTGDSRKGWDLTVSVMDPLTDEVLFDNVPVQCKAYTGPVSDLRPIEDLERCIRQSQATCAYLFITGELSKDFEDRVSLLQEKLSLEMQRDISLRVVGAERIAELYLQYMGEQICGTDGDEV
;
A
#
# COMPACT_ATOMS: atom_id res chain seq x y z
N MET A 1 3.15 -22.21 -3.47
CA MET A 1 4.04 -21.16 -2.93
C MET A 1 3.27 -20.49 -1.79
N ARG A 2 3.89 -20.28 -0.62
CA ARG A 2 3.19 -19.68 0.53
C ARG A 2 3.05 -18.17 0.29
N SER A 3 1.88 -17.62 0.62
CA SER A 3 1.65 -16.17 0.52
C SER A 3 1.96 -15.50 1.85
N TYR A 4 2.55 -14.30 1.80
CA TYR A 4 2.80 -13.47 2.96
C TYR A 4 1.85 -12.27 2.98
N PHE A 5 1.32 -11.95 4.15
CA PHE A 5 0.51 -10.77 4.38
C PHE A 5 1.11 -9.95 5.52
N LYS A 6 1.34 -8.66 5.28
CA LYS A 6 1.65 -7.75 6.37
C LYS A 6 0.36 -7.37 7.07
N VAL A 7 0.35 -7.43 8.39
CA VAL A 7 -0.76 -6.99 9.24
C VAL A 7 -0.26 -6.05 10.33
N VAL A 8 -1.01 -4.98 10.59
CA VAL A 8 -0.69 -4.01 11.63
C VAL A 8 -1.67 -4.16 12.78
N VAL A 9 -1.15 -4.57 13.93
CA VAL A 9 -1.93 -4.88 15.13
C VAL A 9 -1.50 -3.93 16.23
N LEU A 10 -2.26 -2.84 16.42
CA LEU A 10 -1.94 -1.78 17.37
C LEU A 10 -3.03 -1.67 18.42
N ARG A 11 -2.74 -2.09 19.66
CA ARG A 11 -3.60 -1.87 20.82
C ARG A 11 -2.81 -1.03 21.82
N GLU A 12 -3.02 0.29 21.77
CA GLU A 12 -2.24 1.26 22.56
C GLU A 12 -2.28 0.91 24.05
N GLY A 13 -1.10 0.76 24.65
CA GLY A 13 -0.93 0.41 26.06
C GLY A 13 -1.24 -1.06 26.40
N LYS A 14 -1.40 -1.92 25.39
CA LYS A 14 -1.62 -3.37 25.52
C LYS A 14 -0.77 -4.17 24.53
N GLU A 15 0.41 -3.66 24.18
CA GLU A 15 1.34 -4.32 23.27
C GLU A 15 1.80 -5.67 23.83
N ASP A 16 2.09 -5.74 25.13
CA ASP A 16 2.48 -6.97 25.82
C ASP A 16 1.39 -8.04 25.77
N TRP A 17 0.12 -7.63 25.80
CA TRP A 17 -1.02 -8.55 25.67
C TRP A 17 -1.14 -9.11 24.26
N ILE A 18 -0.94 -8.28 23.22
CA ILE A 18 -0.92 -8.79 21.83
C ILE A 18 0.22 -9.79 21.65
N LEU A 19 1.39 -9.50 22.23
CA LEU A 19 2.53 -10.40 22.17
C LEU A 19 2.25 -11.73 22.88
N SER A 20 1.65 -11.71 24.08
CA SER A 20 1.30 -12.93 24.80
C SER A 20 0.28 -13.77 24.04
N GLU A 21 -0.75 -13.14 23.44
CA GLU A 21 -1.72 -13.88 22.60
C GLU A 21 -1.04 -14.54 21.40
N LEU A 22 -0.10 -13.84 20.73
CA LEU A 22 0.67 -14.39 19.62
C LEU A 22 1.52 -15.60 20.05
N GLU A 23 2.16 -15.52 21.21
CA GLU A 23 2.94 -16.62 21.81
C GLU A 23 2.04 -17.81 22.18
N GLU A 24 0.80 -17.56 22.60
CA GLU A 24 -0.24 -18.57 22.84
C GLU A 24 -0.93 -19.07 21.55
N GLY A 25 -0.48 -18.60 20.40
CA GLY A 25 -0.91 -19.08 19.09
C GLY A 25 -2.17 -18.42 18.55
N ARG A 26 -2.45 -17.16 18.93
CA ARG A 26 -3.58 -16.37 18.45
C ARG A 26 -3.14 -14.97 18.05
N VAL A 27 -3.47 -14.56 16.83
CA VAL A 27 -3.36 -13.15 16.44
C VAL A 27 -4.72 -12.48 16.53
N HIS A 28 -4.78 -11.33 17.19
CA HIS A 28 -5.98 -10.51 17.33
C HIS A 28 -5.96 -9.33 16.35
N PHE A 29 -7.14 -8.93 15.89
CA PHE A 29 -7.31 -7.76 15.03
C PHE A 29 -8.42 -6.86 15.56
N GLY A 30 -8.19 -5.54 15.53
CA GLY A 30 -9.19 -4.54 15.93
C GLY A 30 -10.40 -4.49 15.00
N TRP A 31 -11.32 -3.56 15.30
CA TRP A 31 -12.65 -3.46 14.67
C TRP A 31 -13.56 -4.65 14.93
N GLY A 32 -13.25 -5.42 15.98
CA GLY A 32 -14.03 -6.56 16.42
C GLY A 32 -14.76 -6.21 17.71
N SER A 33 -15.72 -5.28 17.70
CA SER A 33 -16.60 -5.01 18.84
C SER A 33 -17.72 -6.06 18.96
N PRO A 34 -18.44 -6.18 20.09
CA PRO A 34 -19.53 -7.14 20.22
C PRO A 34 -20.57 -7.00 19.09
N GLY A 35 -20.97 -8.12 18.49
CA GLY A 35 -21.92 -8.15 17.37
C GLY A 35 -21.32 -7.90 15.98
N THR A 36 -19.98 -7.85 15.88
CA THR A 36 -19.26 -7.65 14.61
C THR A 36 -18.59 -8.91 14.05
N ASP A 37 -19.00 -10.11 14.47
CA ASP A 37 -18.46 -11.35 13.90
C ASP A 37 -18.67 -11.38 12.37
N LEU A 38 -17.56 -11.42 11.63
CA LEU A 38 -17.56 -11.39 10.16
C LEU A 38 -18.38 -12.54 9.57
N ARG A 39 -18.40 -13.72 10.19
CA ARG A 39 -19.20 -14.86 9.70
C ARG A 39 -20.69 -14.53 9.69
N ILE A 40 -21.14 -13.77 10.69
CA ILE A 40 -22.53 -13.33 10.81
C ILE A 40 -22.78 -12.15 9.85
N ILE A 41 -21.87 -11.17 9.80
CA ILE A 41 -22.03 -10.00 8.91
C ILE A 41 -22.07 -10.40 7.44
N GLU A 42 -21.35 -11.46 7.05
CA GLU A 42 -21.34 -11.96 5.67
C GLU A 42 -22.75 -12.22 5.15
N ASP A 43 -23.59 -12.84 5.96
CA ASP A 43 -24.96 -13.24 5.61
C ASP A 43 -25.96 -12.07 5.67
N ILE A 44 -25.60 -10.94 6.28
CA ILE A 44 -26.46 -9.76 6.37
C ILE A 44 -26.34 -8.95 5.07
N PRO A 45 -27.46 -8.68 4.36
CA PRO A 45 -27.46 -7.80 3.19
C PRO A 45 -26.82 -6.45 3.51
N ARG A 46 -25.99 -5.91 2.61
CA ARG A 46 -25.21 -4.67 2.87
C ARG A 46 -26.09 -3.50 3.34
N ALA A 47 -27.31 -3.39 2.82
CA ALA A 47 -28.25 -2.32 3.18
C ALA A 47 -28.82 -2.42 4.62
N GLU A 48 -28.70 -3.60 5.25
CA GLU A 48 -29.25 -3.90 6.58
C GLU A 48 -28.17 -3.91 7.68
N ARG A 49 -26.90 -3.74 7.31
CA ARG A 49 -25.78 -3.72 8.26
C ARG A 49 -25.79 -2.43 9.07
N THR A 50 -25.48 -2.53 10.36
CA THR A 50 -25.23 -1.35 11.19
C THR A 50 -23.96 -0.63 10.73
N ALA A 51 -23.75 0.61 11.20
CA ALA A 51 -22.53 1.36 10.91
C ALA A 51 -21.28 0.63 11.43
N GLU A 52 -21.36 0.04 12.63
CA GLU A 52 -20.27 -0.74 13.23
C GLU A 52 -19.97 -2.00 12.42
N GLN A 53 -21.00 -2.75 12.01
CA GLN A 53 -20.83 -3.95 11.17
C GLN A 53 -20.26 -3.61 9.80
N THR A 54 -20.68 -2.49 9.21
CA THR A 54 -20.13 -2.01 7.93
C THR A 54 -18.65 -1.69 8.08
N LEU A 55 -18.28 -0.95 9.13
CA LEU A 55 -16.89 -0.61 9.42
C LEU A 55 -16.03 -1.86 9.68
N ALA A 56 -16.48 -2.77 10.54
CA ALA A 56 -15.80 -4.03 10.84
C ALA A 56 -15.59 -4.88 9.58
N TRP A 57 -16.63 -5.02 8.75
CA TRP A 57 -16.54 -5.74 7.49
C TRP A 57 -15.52 -5.12 6.55
N GLU A 58 -15.55 -3.81 6.34
CA GLU A 58 -14.66 -3.14 5.39
C GLU A 58 -13.20 -3.21 5.84
N LYS A 59 -12.93 -3.07 7.14
CA LYS A 59 -11.56 -3.11 7.67
C LYS A 59 -11.02 -4.53 7.86
N SER A 60 -11.88 -5.53 8.10
CA SER A 60 -11.45 -6.86 8.56
C SER A 60 -11.92 -8.04 7.69
N ARG A 61 -12.75 -7.85 6.64
CA ARG A 61 -13.22 -8.98 5.77
C ARG A 61 -12.09 -9.79 5.14
N PHE A 62 -10.89 -9.23 5.01
CA PHE A 62 -9.74 -9.95 4.46
C PHE A 62 -9.36 -11.18 5.31
N LEU A 63 -9.63 -11.13 6.63
CA LEU A 63 -9.41 -12.25 7.54
C LEU A 63 -10.22 -13.49 7.13
N LEU A 64 -11.44 -13.26 6.63
CA LEU A 64 -12.35 -14.32 6.20
C LEU A 64 -12.20 -14.67 4.71
N LYS A 65 -11.94 -13.66 3.87
CA LYS A 65 -11.99 -13.79 2.40
C LYS A 65 -10.66 -14.07 1.73
N ARG A 66 -9.54 -13.77 2.37
CA ARG A 66 -8.21 -13.83 1.74
C ARG A 66 -7.21 -14.67 2.50
N LEU A 67 -7.28 -14.65 3.83
CA LEU A 67 -6.37 -15.44 4.65
C LEU A 67 -6.85 -16.89 4.73
N THR A 68 -5.90 -17.81 4.55
CA THR A 68 -6.12 -19.26 4.59
C THR A 68 -5.01 -19.95 5.38
N VAL A 69 -5.28 -21.16 5.87
CA VAL A 69 -4.30 -21.98 6.58
C VAL A 69 -3.04 -22.16 5.73
N GLY A 70 -1.87 -22.00 6.35
CA GLY A 70 -0.56 -22.05 5.71
C GLY A 70 -0.10 -20.73 5.08
N ASN A 71 -0.92 -19.67 5.07
CA ASN A 71 -0.44 -18.31 4.80
C ASN A 71 0.42 -17.81 5.97
N ARG A 72 1.35 -16.91 5.67
CA ARG A 72 2.23 -16.31 6.68
C ARG A 72 1.89 -14.84 6.91
N LEU A 73 2.00 -14.41 8.14
CA LEU A 73 1.72 -13.05 8.58
C LEU A 73 3.03 -12.39 8.99
N VAL A 74 3.32 -11.21 8.43
CA VAL A 74 4.30 -10.28 8.98
C VAL A 74 3.57 -9.34 9.92
N VAL A 75 3.74 -9.56 11.22
CA VAL A 75 3.00 -8.87 12.27
C VAL A 75 3.78 -7.65 12.76
N GLN A 76 3.19 -6.46 12.57
CA GLN A 76 3.72 -5.18 13.04
C GLN A 76 2.94 -4.72 14.27
N LEU A 77 3.64 -4.55 15.40
CA LEU A 77 3.05 -4.15 16.68
C LEU A 77 3.26 -2.67 17.03
N SER A 78 4.03 -1.92 16.24
CA SER A 78 4.31 -0.50 16.50
C SER A 78 4.32 0.31 15.21
N ARG A 79 4.08 1.62 15.30
CA ARG A 79 4.24 2.57 14.18
C ARG A 79 5.20 3.69 14.58
N PRO A 80 6.21 4.04 13.74
CA PRO A 80 6.57 3.41 12.46
C PRO A 80 7.05 1.96 12.61
N LEU A 81 7.14 1.22 11.50
CA LEU A 81 7.67 -0.15 11.52
C LEU A 81 9.14 -0.10 11.93
N ARG A 82 9.45 -0.69 13.10
CA ARG A 82 10.83 -0.84 13.60
C ARG A 82 11.25 -2.28 13.71
N GLN A 83 10.30 -3.13 14.04
CA GLN A 83 10.50 -4.55 14.22
C GLN A 83 9.21 -5.28 13.88
N PHE A 84 9.34 -6.55 13.50
CA PHE A 84 8.20 -7.39 13.16
C PHE A 84 8.40 -8.82 13.64
N LEU A 85 7.29 -9.54 13.70
CA LEU A 85 7.26 -10.98 13.91
C LEU A 85 6.71 -11.66 12.66
N ILE A 86 7.01 -12.93 12.48
CA ILE A 86 6.43 -13.78 11.44
C ILE A 86 5.66 -14.91 12.12
N ALA A 87 4.41 -15.10 11.73
CA ALA A 87 3.57 -16.22 12.16
C ALA A 87 2.99 -16.96 10.95
N GLU A 88 2.62 -18.23 11.10
CA GLU A 88 1.92 -19.03 10.10
C GLU A 88 0.50 -19.31 10.58
N ILE A 89 -0.50 -19.12 9.71
CA ILE A 89 -1.90 -19.38 10.06
C ILE A 89 -2.13 -20.88 10.15
N THR A 90 -2.63 -21.35 11.28
CA THR A 90 -2.86 -22.77 11.57
C THR A 90 -4.34 -23.16 11.63
N GLY A 91 -5.23 -22.17 11.69
CA GLY A 91 -6.67 -22.40 11.76
C GLY A 91 -7.48 -21.35 11.01
N GLU A 92 -8.79 -21.58 10.95
CA GLU A 92 -9.73 -20.66 10.33
C GLU A 92 -10.03 -19.46 11.23
N TYR A 93 -10.59 -18.42 10.62
CA TYR A 93 -11.06 -17.23 11.33
C TYR A 93 -12.04 -17.61 12.47
N SER A 94 -11.82 -17.00 13.62
CA SER A 94 -12.69 -17.10 14.78
C SER A 94 -13.01 -15.72 15.36
N PHE A 95 -14.02 -15.70 16.24
CA PHE A 95 -14.41 -14.51 16.99
C PHE A 95 -14.42 -14.88 18.47
N LEU A 96 -13.88 -14.01 19.32
CA LEU A 96 -13.78 -14.27 20.76
C LEU A 96 -15.17 -14.43 21.38
N ASP A 97 -15.32 -15.46 22.21
CA ASP A 97 -16.54 -15.76 22.95
C ASP A 97 -16.17 -16.12 24.42
N PRO A 98 -16.57 -15.32 25.42
CA PRO A 98 -17.34 -14.07 25.30
C PRO A 98 -16.52 -12.92 24.68
N PRO A 99 -17.16 -11.98 23.97
CA PRO A 99 -16.46 -10.86 23.34
C PRO A 99 -16.02 -9.79 24.35
N GLU A 100 -14.84 -9.21 24.13
CA GLU A 100 -14.35 -7.96 24.73
C GLU A 100 -14.92 -6.71 24.01
N ASP A 101 -14.52 -5.51 24.45
CA ASP A 101 -14.92 -4.24 23.82
C ASP A 101 -14.42 -4.09 22.37
N ASP A 102 -13.22 -4.61 22.06
CA ASP A 102 -12.61 -4.64 20.72
C ASP A 102 -11.54 -5.75 20.67
N PHE A 103 -10.94 -5.99 19.49
CA PHE A 103 -9.94 -7.03 19.23
C PHE A 103 -10.48 -8.46 19.27
N ASN A 104 -11.79 -8.66 19.04
CA ASN A 104 -12.39 -9.99 19.09
C ASN A 104 -12.16 -10.83 17.82
N HIS A 105 -11.71 -10.24 16.71
CA HIS A 105 -11.35 -11.02 15.52
C HIS A 105 -10.03 -11.77 15.78
N THR A 106 -10.05 -13.08 15.64
CA THR A 106 -8.89 -13.93 15.91
C THR A 106 -8.57 -14.86 14.76
N LEU A 107 -7.28 -15.13 14.58
CA LEU A 107 -6.79 -16.23 13.76
C LEU A 107 -5.82 -17.09 14.57
N PRO A 108 -6.05 -18.41 14.64
CA PRO A 108 -5.05 -19.33 15.18
C PRO A 108 -3.79 -19.29 14.32
N CYS A 109 -2.63 -19.17 14.95
CA CYS A 109 -1.35 -19.12 14.29
C CYS A 109 -0.23 -19.79 15.09
N GLU A 110 0.85 -20.13 14.43
CA GLU A 110 2.11 -20.54 15.04
C GLU A 110 3.15 -19.44 14.82
N LEU A 111 3.73 -18.93 15.92
CA LEU A 111 4.78 -17.92 15.84
C LEU A 111 6.08 -18.56 15.31
N LEU A 112 6.50 -18.17 14.11
CA LEU A 112 7.72 -18.69 13.48
C LEU A 112 8.98 -17.99 13.98
N THR A 113 8.85 -16.72 14.39
CA THR A 113 9.94 -15.92 14.97
C THR A 113 9.67 -15.69 16.46
N PRO A 114 10.29 -16.45 17.38
CA PRO A 114 10.12 -16.24 18.83
C PRO A 114 10.74 -14.93 19.35
N ARG A 115 11.45 -14.19 18.49
CA ARG A 115 12.00 -12.87 18.78
C ARG A 115 11.69 -11.94 17.62
N PHE A 116 11.60 -10.65 17.93
CA PHE A 116 11.48 -9.62 16.92
C PHE A 116 12.63 -9.66 15.92
N VAL A 117 12.28 -9.49 14.65
CA VAL A 117 13.21 -9.18 13.58
C VAL A 117 13.27 -7.66 13.48
N ASP A 118 14.45 -7.09 13.71
CA ASP A 118 14.68 -5.65 13.49
C ASP A 118 14.62 -5.34 11.99
N ILE A 119 13.89 -4.29 11.62
CA ILE A 119 13.76 -3.86 10.21
C ILE A 119 15.10 -3.38 9.64
N ASN A 120 16.02 -2.94 10.50
CA ASN A 120 17.34 -2.45 10.13
C ASN A 120 18.42 -3.52 10.22
N ALA A 121 18.09 -4.75 10.62
CA ALA A 121 19.07 -5.82 10.66
C ALA A 121 19.72 -6.03 9.28
N SER A 122 21.02 -6.29 9.23
CA SER A 122 21.81 -6.49 8.00
C SER A 122 21.22 -7.48 7.00
N TYR A 123 20.41 -8.43 7.47
CA TYR A 123 19.77 -9.47 6.67
C TYR A 123 18.34 -9.11 6.21
N VAL A 124 17.88 -7.90 6.49
CA VAL A 124 16.64 -7.30 6.00
C VAL A 124 17.02 -6.27 4.94
N PRO A 125 17.14 -6.67 3.67
CA PRO A 125 17.62 -5.80 2.60
C PRO A 125 16.63 -4.67 2.31
N LEU A 126 17.13 -3.57 1.73
CA LEU A 126 16.32 -2.40 1.39
C LEU A 126 15.02 -2.71 0.64
N PHE A 127 15.04 -3.62 -0.34
CA PHE A 127 13.81 -3.95 -1.06
C PHE A 127 12.72 -4.53 -0.16
N LEU A 128 13.11 -5.30 0.87
CA LEU A 128 12.18 -5.87 1.85
C LEU A 128 11.72 -4.77 2.83
N LYS A 129 12.63 -3.88 3.26
CA LYS A 129 12.27 -2.71 4.08
C LYS A 129 11.22 -1.86 3.39
N HIS A 130 11.42 -1.52 2.11
CA HIS A 130 10.47 -0.76 1.30
C HIS A 130 9.14 -1.50 1.17
N ASP A 131 9.17 -2.79 0.82
CA ASP A 131 7.94 -3.57 0.63
C ASP A 131 7.15 -3.77 1.91
N LEU A 132 7.81 -3.89 3.07
CA LEU A 132 7.20 -3.91 4.40
C LEU A 132 6.83 -2.51 4.90
N GLY A 133 7.50 -1.47 4.42
CA GLY A 133 7.29 -0.07 4.80
C GLY A 133 5.98 0.51 4.26
N LYS A 134 5.40 -0.11 3.22
CA LYS A 134 4.14 0.35 2.62
C LYS A 134 3.06 0.59 3.68
N ILE A 135 2.42 1.74 3.55
CA ILE A 135 1.40 2.24 4.47
C ILE A 135 0.10 1.52 4.17
N GLY A 136 -0.36 0.74 5.14
CA GLY A 136 -1.59 -0.04 5.04
C GLY A 136 -1.80 -0.84 6.32
N ARG A 137 -3.05 -1.06 6.72
CA ARG A 137 -3.38 -1.92 7.88
C ARG A 137 -3.16 -3.40 7.56
N TYR A 138 -3.34 -3.75 6.30
CA TYR A 138 -3.14 -5.08 5.76
C TYR A 138 -2.79 -4.98 4.27
N TYR A 139 -1.86 -5.79 3.80
CA TYR A 139 -1.69 -6.08 2.36
C TYR A 139 -0.92 -7.38 2.16
N GLU A 140 -1.11 -7.98 0.99
CA GLU A 140 -0.30 -9.11 0.54
C GLU A 140 1.05 -8.62 0.02
N ILE A 141 2.11 -9.31 0.42
CA ILE A 141 3.47 -9.07 -0.05
C ILE A 141 3.63 -9.89 -1.34
N TYR A 142 3.32 -9.27 -2.47
CA TYR A 142 3.41 -9.90 -3.78
C TYR A 142 4.82 -10.03 -4.36
N PRO A 143 5.78 -9.09 -4.13
CA PRO A 143 7.09 -9.18 -4.78
C PRO A 143 7.82 -10.47 -4.40
N GLU A 144 8.12 -11.30 -5.40
CA GLU A 144 8.67 -12.64 -5.18
C GLU A 144 10.01 -12.61 -4.42
N ARG A 145 10.85 -11.61 -4.68
CA ARG A 145 12.10 -11.40 -3.94
C ARG A 145 11.88 -11.21 -2.44
N SER A 146 10.81 -10.52 -2.06
CA SER A 146 10.46 -10.22 -0.66
C SER A 146 9.91 -11.46 0.03
N VAL A 147 9.06 -12.23 -0.66
CA VAL A 147 8.60 -13.54 -0.19
C VAL A 147 9.77 -14.50 0.04
N ARG A 148 10.67 -14.63 -0.94
CA ARG A 148 11.86 -15.50 -0.83
C ARG A 148 12.78 -15.06 0.32
N GLN A 149 12.95 -13.74 0.51
CA GLN A 149 13.76 -13.21 1.61
C GLN A 149 13.14 -13.53 2.97
N LEU A 150 11.82 -13.37 3.13
CA LEU A 150 11.11 -13.73 4.37
C LEU A 150 11.19 -15.23 4.65
N ASP A 151 11.02 -16.08 3.63
CA ASP A 151 11.21 -17.52 3.77
C ASP A 151 12.64 -17.88 4.17
N TRP A 152 13.64 -17.18 3.62
CA TRP A 152 15.04 -17.36 3.98
C TRP A 152 15.32 -16.91 5.43
N ILE A 153 14.76 -15.79 5.87
CA ILE A 153 14.84 -15.32 7.27
C ILE A 153 14.31 -16.42 8.21
N VAL A 154 13.11 -16.93 7.94
CA VAL A 154 12.47 -18.02 8.71
C VAL A 154 13.33 -19.29 8.71
N SER A 155 13.70 -19.77 7.52
CA SER A 155 14.36 -21.06 7.38
C SER A 155 15.77 -21.10 7.99
N ASN A 156 16.45 -19.94 8.05
CA ASN A 156 17.81 -19.82 8.58
C ASN A 156 17.86 -19.23 9.99
N LYS A 157 16.70 -18.96 10.61
CA LYS A 157 16.57 -18.41 11.96
C LYS A 157 17.44 -17.19 12.22
N ARG A 158 17.41 -16.22 11.29
CA ARG A 158 18.36 -15.08 11.29
C ARG A 158 18.27 -14.22 12.56
N TRP A 159 17.10 -14.19 13.22
CA TRP A 159 16.92 -13.51 14.50
C TRP A 159 17.73 -14.11 15.66
N GLU A 160 18.21 -15.36 15.56
CA GLU A 160 19.03 -16.01 16.59
C GLU A 160 20.51 -15.62 16.52
N ARG A 161 20.96 -14.95 15.45
CA ARG A 161 22.36 -14.61 15.21
C ARG A 161 22.65 -13.17 15.62
N PRO A 162 23.39 -12.94 16.72
CA PRO A 162 23.63 -11.58 17.24
C PRO A 162 24.38 -10.68 16.27
N ASP A 163 25.36 -11.24 15.54
CA ASP A 163 26.18 -10.50 14.58
C ASP A 163 25.36 -9.94 13.41
N ASP A 164 24.23 -10.57 13.12
CA ASP A 164 23.34 -10.20 12.02
C ASP A 164 22.32 -9.13 12.43
N GLN A 165 22.14 -8.88 13.74
CA GLN A 165 21.21 -7.88 14.29
C GLN A 165 21.78 -6.46 14.23
N ALA A 166 23.10 -6.30 14.05
CA ALA A 166 23.69 -5.00 13.81
C ALA A 166 23.18 -4.45 12.46
N ALA A 167 22.83 -3.16 12.44
CA ALA A 167 22.56 -2.47 11.18
C ALA A 167 23.80 -2.55 10.30
N ASP A 168 23.60 -2.91 9.03
CA ASP A 168 24.70 -2.87 8.06
C ASP A 168 24.97 -1.39 7.74
N PRO A 169 26.14 -0.84 8.13
CA PRO A 169 26.44 0.56 7.88
C PRO A 169 26.37 0.92 6.39
N ILE A 170 26.61 -0.04 5.50
CA ILE A 170 26.50 0.15 4.05
C ILE A 170 25.04 0.30 3.64
N GLU A 171 24.12 -0.51 4.18
CA GLU A 171 22.69 -0.38 3.87
C GLU A 171 22.12 0.93 4.42
N ASP A 172 22.54 1.36 5.62
CA ASP A 172 22.14 2.66 6.16
C ASP A 172 22.65 3.84 5.30
N GLU A 173 23.89 3.73 4.79
CA GLU A 173 24.47 4.70 3.86
C GLU A 173 23.76 4.69 2.50
N LEU A 174 23.36 3.51 2.00
CA LEU A 174 22.56 3.37 0.79
C LEU A 174 21.16 3.97 0.96
N ASP A 175 20.51 3.77 2.12
CA ASP A 175 19.19 4.34 2.44
C ASP A 175 19.25 5.87 2.50
N ALA A 176 20.28 6.41 3.15
CA ALA A 176 20.53 7.86 3.19
C ALA A 176 20.79 8.42 1.78
N THR A 177 21.62 7.72 0.99
CA THR A 177 21.93 8.10 -0.39
C THR A 177 20.68 8.06 -1.27
N TRP A 178 19.86 7.02 -1.16
CA TRP A 178 18.62 6.89 -1.92
C TRP A 178 17.64 8.02 -1.59
N THR A 179 17.47 8.33 -0.30
CA THR A 179 16.64 9.44 0.17
C THR A 179 17.13 10.76 -0.43
N GLU A 180 18.43 11.03 -0.40
CA GLU A 180 19.03 12.23 -0.99
C GLU A 180 18.80 12.31 -2.52
N VAL A 181 18.91 11.18 -3.23
CA VAL A 181 18.65 11.09 -4.67
C VAL A 181 17.18 11.41 -4.97
N ILE A 182 16.24 10.88 -4.20
CA ILE A 182 14.81 11.15 -4.34
C ILE A 182 14.52 12.64 -4.08
N GLU A 183 15.03 13.22 -2.99
CA GLU A 183 14.84 14.63 -2.65
C GLU A 183 15.37 15.57 -3.75
N LYS A 184 16.58 15.31 -4.26
CA LYS A 184 17.15 16.08 -5.38
C LYS A 184 16.32 15.95 -6.65
N THR A 185 15.83 14.74 -6.93
CA THR A 185 14.97 14.47 -8.09
C THR A 185 13.65 15.23 -7.98
N LEU A 186 13.04 15.23 -6.79
CA LEU A 186 11.81 15.98 -6.52
C LEU A 186 11.98 17.48 -6.64
N ALA A 187 13.09 18.02 -6.14
CA ALA A 187 13.44 19.43 -6.30
C ALA A 187 13.59 19.79 -7.78
N ALA A 188 14.23 18.93 -8.57
CA ALA A 188 14.38 19.11 -10.01
C ALA A 188 13.04 19.05 -10.75
N ILE A 189 12.18 18.08 -10.41
CA ILE A 189 10.84 17.94 -11.01
C ILE A 189 9.98 19.17 -10.71
N SER A 190 9.84 19.50 -9.42
CA SER A 190 8.98 20.60 -8.95
C SER A 190 9.47 21.97 -9.40
N GLY A 191 10.78 22.11 -9.60
CA GLY A 191 11.40 23.33 -10.13
C GLY A 191 11.14 23.55 -11.63
N ARG A 192 11.12 22.47 -12.42
CA ARG A 192 11.06 22.54 -13.90
C ARG A 192 9.65 22.47 -14.47
N TRP A 193 8.77 21.66 -13.89
CA TRP A 193 7.45 21.37 -14.46
C TRP A 193 6.35 21.80 -13.51
N LYS A 194 5.72 22.95 -13.80
CA LYS A 194 4.64 23.54 -13.01
C LYS A 194 3.37 23.67 -13.86
N GLY A 195 2.21 23.56 -13.22
CA GLY A 195 0.91 23.70 -13.90
C GLY A 195 0.79 22.74 -15.10
N ILE A 196 0.47 23.27 -16.28
CA ILE A 196 0.30 22.47 -17.51
C ILE A 196 1.56 21.72 -17.93
N ASP A 197 2.76 22.21 -17.58
CA ASP A 197 4.00 21.50 -17.90
C ASP A 197 4.19 20.27 -17.01
N PHE A 198 3.59 20.24 -15.82
CA PHE A 198 3.53 19.04 -14.98
C PHE A 198 2.62 17.97 -15.60
N GLU A 199 1.48 18.36 -16.17
CA GLU A 199 0.60 17.43 -16.89
C GLU A 199 1.33 16.78 -18.08
N ARG A 200 2.08 17.57 -18.85
CA ARG A 200 2.91 17.07 -19.96
C ARG A 200 4.02 16.14 -19.49
N PHE A 201 4.64 16.47 -18.35
CA PHE A 201 5.64 15.61 -17.72
C PHE A 201 5.03 14.26 -17.32
N VAL A 202 3.90 14.28 -16.60
CA VAL A 202 3.20 13.04 -16.18
C VAL A 202 2.76 12.22 -17.39
N ALA A 203 2.24 12.85 -18.44
CA ALA A 203 1.88 12.15 -19.67
C ALA A 203 3.08 11.40 -20.27
N ARG A 204 4.23 12.08 -20.40
CA ARG A 204 5.46 11.45 -20.90
C ARG A 204 5.96 10.34 -19.98
N LEU A 205 5.86 10.52 -18.67
CA LEU A 205 6.25 9.51 -17.70
C LEU A 205 5.38 8.26 -17.84
N ILE A 206 4.06 8.43 -17.92
CA ILE A 206 3.10 7.33 -18.07
C ILE A 206 3.32 6.57 -19.38
N ASP A 207 3.59 7.27 -20.47
CA ASP A 207 3.82 6.65 -21.79
C ASP A 207 5.09 5.79 -21.84
N ARG A 208 5.97 5.91 -20.83
CA ARG A 208 7.14 5.03 -20.64
C ARG A 208 6.86 3.84 -19.73
N LEU A 209 5.72 3.80 -19.05
CA LEU A 209 5.38 2.69 -18.17
C LEU A 209 4.95 1.48 -19.01
N PRO A 210 5.52 0.28 -18.77
CA PRO A 210 5.07 -0.94 -19.42
C PRO A 210 3.58 -1.19 -19.16
N GLY A 211 2.83 -1.50 -20.22
CA GLY A 211 1.41 -1.81 -20.12
C GLY A 211 0.50 -0.61 -19.86
N VAL A 212 0.98 0.63 -20.00
CA VAL A 212 0.13 1.83 -19.91
C VAL A 212 0.36 2.72 -21.12
N SER A 213 -0.72 3.24 -21.71
CA SER A 213 -0.65 4.16 -22.84
C SER A 213 -1.49 5.41 -22.60
N VAL A 214 -0.98 6.58 -22.98
CA VAL A 214 -1.75 7.83 -22.90
C VAL A 214 -2.65 7.97 -24.14
N LYS A 215 -3.97 8.02 -23.94
CA LYS A 215 -4.95 8.22 -25.02
C LYS A 215 -5.21 9.70 -25.33
N HIS A 216 -5.25 10.53 -24.30
CA HIS A 216 -5.57 11.95 -24.45
C HIS A 216 -4.84 12.81 -23.43
N THR A 217 -4.41 13.99 -23.87
CA THR A 217 -3.78 15.02 -23.03
C THR A 217 -4.54 16.34 -23.16
N GLY A 218 -4.88 16.96 -22.04
CA GLY A 218 -5.55 18.26 -21.95
C GLY A 218 -6.98 18.16 -21.41
N ASP A 219 -7.54 19.31 -21.04
CA ASP A 219 -8.90 19.41 -20.51
C ASP A 219 -9.90 18.88 -21.55
N SER A 220 -10.30 17.63 -21.35
CA SER A 220 -11.27 16.91 -22.17
C SER A 220 -12.67 17.56 -22.15
N ARG A 221 -12.82 18.73 -21.51
CA ARG A 221 -14.06 19.39 -21.06
C ARG A 221 -14.84 18.55 -20.06
N LYS A 222 -14.25 17.45 -19.58
CA LYS A 222 -14.79 16.52 -18.58
C LYS A 222 -14.04 16.63 -17.25
N GLY A 223 -13.11 17.59 -17.13
CA GLY A 223 -12.54 18.01 -15.85
C GLY A 223 -11.45 17.11 -15.27
N TRP A 224 -10.69 16.43 -16.13
CA TRP A 224 -9.43 15.74 -15.81
C TRP A 224 -8.37 16.02 -16.87
N ASP A 225 -7.09 15.83 -16.51
CA ASP A 225 -5.96 16.31 -17.31
C ASP A 225 -5.52 15.29 -18.37
N LEU A 226 -5.51 13.99 -18.04
CA LEU A 226 -5.11 12.91 -18.95
C LEU A 226 -6.11 11.76 -18.95
N THR A 227 -6.11 10.99 -20.03
CA THR A 227 -6.84 9.72 -20.12
C THR A 227 -5.89 8.63 -20.56
N VAL A 228 -5.88 7.52 -19.84
CA VAL A 228 -4.95 6.41 -20.08
C VAL A 228 -5.70 5.09 -20.28
N SER A 229 -5.03 4.15 -20.90
CA SER A 229 -5.45 2.75 -20.97
C SER A 229 -4.38 1.87 -20.33
N VAL A 230 -4.83 0.88 -19.58
CA VAL A 230 -3.98 -0.12 -18.93
C VAL A 230 -4.19 -1.44 -19.64
N MET A 231 -3.09 -2.05 -20.05
CA MET A 231 -3.04 -3.29 -20.82
C MET A 231 -2.43 -4.40 -19.97
N ASP A 232 -2.84 -5.64 -20.25
CA ASP A 232 -2.18 -6.83 -19.75
C ASP A 232 -0.83 -6.98 -20.48
N PRO A 233 0.31 -6.99 -19.76
CA PRO A 233 1.62 -7.05 -20.39
C PRO A 233 1.94 -8.42 -21.03
N LEU A 234 1.13 -9.45 -20.80
CA LEU A 234 1.30 -10.79 -21.36
C LEU A 234 0.44 -11.02 -22.60
N THR A 235 -0.74 -10.38 -22.68
CA THR A 235 -1.73 -10.63 -23.74
C THR A 235 -2.00 -9.41 -24.62
N ASP A 236 -1.49 -8.22 -24.25
CA ASP A 236 -1.80 -6.92 -24.85
C ASP A 236 -3.31 -6.56 -24.81
N GLU A 237 -4.11 -7.27 -24.00
CA GLU A 237 -5.53 -6.97 -23.82
C GLU A 237 -5.74 -5.72 -22.96
N VAL A 238 -6.71 -4.88 -23.30
CA VAL A 238 -7.04 -3.69 -22.52
C VAL A 238 -7.82 -4.09 -21.27
N LEU A 239 -7.17 -4.04 -20.11
CA LEU A 239 -7.77 -4.32 -18.81
C LEU A 239 -8.65 -3.17 -18.32
N PHE A 240 -8.17 -1.94 -18.49
CA PHE A 240 -8.90 -0.73 -18.12
C PHE A 240 -8.79 0.29 -19.24
N ASP A 241 -9.95 0.72 -19.75
CA ASP A 241 -10.00 1.73 -20.80
C ASP A 241 -10.56 3.07 -20.29
N ASN A 242 -10.04 4.16 -20.85
CA ASN A 242 -10.43 5.53 -20.56
C ASN A 242 -10.34 5.90 -19.06
N VAL A 243 -9.26 5.49 -18.41
CA VAL A 243 -9.01 5.80 -16.99
C VAL A 243 -8.63 7.28 -16.85
N PRO A 244 -9.37 8.09 -16.09
CA PRO A 244 -9.05 9.49 -15.87
C PRO A 244 -7.84 9.63 -14.93
N VAL A 245 -6.97 10.59 -15.26
CA VAL A 245 -5.81 10.96 -14.45
C VAL A 245 -5.83 12.47 -14.21
N GLN A 246 -5.79 12.87 -12.94
CA GLN A 246 -5.61 14.25 -12.52
C GLN A 246 -4.16 14.45 -12.09
N CYS A 247 -3.56 15.57 -12.48
CA CYS A 247 -2.20 15.98 -12.13
C CYS A 247 -2.27 17.27 -11.30
N LYS A 248 -1.54 17.33 -10.18
CA LYS A 248 -1.43 18.52 -9.35
C LYS A 248 0.01 18.75 -8.88
N ALA A 249 0.56 19.90 -9.21
CA ALA A 249 1.88 20.30 -8.75
C ALA A 249 1.78 21.22 -7.53
N TYR A 250 2.06 20.71 -6.33
CA TYR A 250 2.25 21.51 -5.11
C TYR A 250 3.72 21.53 -4.67
N THR A 251 4.03 22.48 -3.78
CA THR A 251 5.31 22.57 -3.08
C THR A 251 5.01 22.68 -1.59
N GLY A 252 5.66 21.83 -0.77
CA GLY A 252 5.40 21.74 0.66
C GLY A 252 4.07 21.03 1.01
N PRO A 253 3.54 21.24 2.23
CA PRO A 253 2.32 20.60 2.72
C PRO A 253 1.07 20.87 1.87
N VAL A 254 0.35 19.80 1.52
CA VAL A 254 -0.95 19.87 0.84
C VAL A 254 -2.06 19.97 1.87
N SER A 255 -2.58 21.18 2.09
CA SER A 255 -3.73 21.46 2.97
C SER A 255 -5.07 21.60 2.23
N ASP A 256 -5.01 21.62 0.91
CA ASP A 256 -6.14 21.90 0.03
C ASP A 256 -6.86 20.61 -0.38
N LEU A 257 -8.19 20.62 -0.31
CA LEU A 257 -9.03 19.46 -0.63
C LEU A 257 -9.47 19.42 -2.10
N ARG A 258 -9.19 20.46 -2.89
CA ARG A 258 -9.52 20.50 -4.33
C ARG A 258 -9.05 19.26 -5.11
N PRO A 259 -7.86 18.66 -4.86
CA PRO A 259 -7.46 17.44 -5.57
C PRO A 259 -8.40 16.24 -5.31
N ILE A 260 -9.00 16.17 -4.12
CA ILE A 260 -9.96 15.13 -3.74
C ILE A 260 -11.30 15.37 -4.45
N GLU A 261 -11.76 16.62 -4.48
CA GLU A 261 -12.97 17.01 -5.23
C GLU A 261 -12.81 16.75 -6.74
N ASP A 262 -11.62 16.98 -7.29
CA ASP A 262 -11.30 16.69 -8.69
C ASP A 262 -11.36 15.18 -8.97
N LEU A 263 -10.85 14.33 -8.07
CA LEU A 263 -11.02 12.87 -8.16
C LEU A 263 -12.49 12.44 -8.13
N GLU A 264 -13.31 13.07 -7.27
CA GLU A 264 -14.75 12.83 -7.23
C GLU A 264 -15.40 13.12 -8.58
N ARG A 265 -15.06 14.28 -9.16
CA ARG A 265 -15.55 14.69 -10.49
C ARG A 265 -15.12 13.70 -11.58
N CYS A 266 -13.86 13.25 -11.57
CA CYS A 266 -13.34 12.27 -12.53
C CYS A 266 -14.19 11.00 -12.57
N ILE A 267 -14.48 10.41 -11.40
CA ILE A 267 -15.25 9.16 -11.32
C ILE A 267 -16.73 9.38 -11.66
N ARG A 268 -17.34 10.48 -11.22
CA ARG A 268 -18.76 10.74 -11.53
C ARG A 268 -19.01 11.01 -13.02
N GLN A 269 -18.04 11.60 -13.70
CA GLN A 269 -18.15 11.95 -15.12
C GLN A 269 -17.55 10.89 -16.06
N SER A 270 -17.04 9.79 -15.50
CA SER A 270 -16.50 8.67 -16.28
C SER A 270 -17.19 7.35 -15.95
N GLN A 271 -17.14 6.43 -16.91
CA GLN A 271 -17.56 5.05 -16.68
C GLN A 271 -16.45 4.18 -16.06
N ALA A 272 -15.27 4.75 -15.80
CA ALA A 272 -14.15 4.03 -15.22
C ALA A 272 -14.43 3.62 -13.76
N THR A 273 -13.91 2.45 -13.37
CA THR A 273 -13.91 1.98 -11.98
C THR A 273 -12.67 2.44 -11.22
N CYS A 274 -11.74 3.12 -11.87
CA CYS A 274 -10.55 3.66 -11.24
C CYS A 274 -10.21 5.06 -11.75
N ALA A 275 -9.50 5.83 -10.91
CA ALA A 275 -8.94 7.13 -11.26
C ALA A 275 -7.60 7.33 -10.54
N TYR A 276 -6.68 8.04 -11.19
CA TYR A 276 -5.36 8.35 -10.63
C TYR A 276 -5.22 9.84 -10.33
N LEU A 277 -4.60 10.16 -9.20
CA LEU A 277 -4.11 11.50 -8.87
C LEU A 277 -2.59 11.47 -8.78
N PHE A 278 -1.90 12.10 -9.73
CA PHE A 278 -0.48 12.37 -9.65
C PHE A 278 -0.29 13.71 -8.95
N ILE A 279 0.32 13.70 -7.77
CA ILE A 279 0.44 14.90 -6.94
C ILE A 279 1.85 15.03 -6.36
N THR A 280 2.46 16.21 -6.55
CA THR A 280 3.65 16.61 -5.79
C THR A 280 3.23 17.37 -4.54
N GLY A 281 4.12 17.42 -3.53
CA GLY A 281 3.85 18.02 -2.23
C GLY A 281 3.79 16.97 -1.11
N GLU A 282 3.80 17.43 0.13
CA GLU A 282 3.74 16.59 1.33
C GLU A 282 2.28 16.29 1.67
N LEU A 283 1.88 15.04 1.48
CA LEU A 283 0.53 14.58 1.79
C LEU A 283 0.41 14.27 3.28
N SER A 284 -0.60 14.83 3.92
CA SER A 284 -0.92 14.50 5.31
C SER A 284 -1.73 13.20 5.40
N LYS A 285 -1.69 12.56 6.57
CA LYS A 285 -2.56 11.40 6.86
C LYS A 285 -4.05 11.74 6.71
N ASP A 286 -4.47 12.94 7.10
CA ASP A 286 -5.86 13.39 6.93
C ASP A 286 -6.26 13.43 5.44
N PHE A 287 -5.34 13.83 4.56
CA PHE A 287 -5.58 13.80 3.12
C PHE A 287 -5.82 12.37 2.61
N GLU A 288 -4.99 11.41 3.01
CA GLU A 288 -5.13 10.00 2.63
C GLU A 288 -6.41 9.36 3.19
N ASP A 289 -6.73 9.65 4.45
CA ASP A 289 -7.96 9.20 5.10
C ASP A 289 -9.19 9.74 4.35
N ARG A 290 -9.16 11.01 3.91
CA ARG A 290 -10.24 11.60 3.10
C ARG A 290 -10.37 11.00 1.71
N VAL A 291 -9.28 10.69 1.02
CA VAL A 291 -9.33 9.96 -0.27
C VAL A 291 -10.00 8.60 -0.08
N SER A 292 -9.66 7.90 1.02
CA SER A 292 -10.27 6.62 1.36
C SER A 292 -11.77 6.74 1.62
N LEU A 293 -12.18 7.74 2.42
CA LEU A 293 -13.59 8.05 2.67
C LEU A 293 -14.35 8.41 1.39
N LEU A 294 -13.73 9.17 0.48
CA LEU A 294 -14.34 9.50 -0.81
C LEU A 294 -14.52 8.25 -1.68
N GLN A 295 -13.54 7.35 -1.71
CA GLN A 295 -13.63 6.08 -2.44
C GLN A 295 -14.79 5.24 -1.90
N GLU A 296 -14.93 5.14 -0.57
CA GLU A 296 -16.03 4.45 0.12
C GLU A 296 -17.39 5.05 -0.26
N LYS A 297 -17.53 6.38 -0.13
CA LYS A 297 -18.73 7.14 -0.53
C LYS A 297 -19.13 6.88 -1.97
N LEU A 298 -18.19 6.99 -2.92
CA LEU A 298 -18.48 6.81 -4.35
C LEU A 298 -18.83 5.36 -4.69
N SER A 299 -18.18 4.38 -4.06
CA SER A 299 -18.48 2.97 -4.30
C SER A 299 -19.90 2.62 -3.84
N LEU A 300 -20.34 3.21 -2.72
CA LEU A 300 -21.71 3.06 -2.20
C LEU A 300 -22.74 3.72 -3.11
N GLU A 301 -22.55 5.00 -3.42
CA GLU A 301 -23.50 5.78 -4.22
C GLU A 301 -23.66 5.24 -5.64
N MET A 302 -22.58 4.75 -6.25
CA MET A 302 -22.57 4.29 -7.64
C MET A 302 -22.77 2.78 -7.79
N GLN A 303 -22.88 2.04 -6.69
CA GLN A 303 -23.05 0.57 -6.66
C GLN A 303 -22.02 -0.19 -7.53
N ARG A 304 -20.77 0.29 -7.54
CA ARG A 304 -19.64 -0.33 -8.25
C ARG A 304 -18.37 -0.18 -7.44
N ASP A 305 -17.43 -1.10 -7.61
CA ASP A 305 -16.14 -1.04 -6.91
C ASP A 305 -15.29 0.09 -7.51
N ILE A 306 -15.14 1.20 -6.77
CA ILE A 306 -14.33 2.35 -7.19
C ILE A 306 -12.96 2.27 -6.53
N SER A 307 -11.92 2.49 -7.33
CA SER A 307 -10.53 2.49 -6.92
C SER A 307 -9.89 3.86 -7.21
N LEU A 308 -9.76 4.69 -6.19
CA LEU A 308 -8.98 5.93 -6.26
C LEU A 308 -7.52 5.62 -5.91
N ARG A 309 -6.57 6.14 -6.70
CA ARG A 309 -5.15 5.89 -6.51
C ARG A 309 -4.37 7.20 -6.52
N VAL A 310 -3.63 7.45 -5.44
CA VAL A 310 -2.75 8.62 -5.34
C VAL A 310 -1.32 8.18 -5.63
N VAL A 311 -0.69 8.83 -6.59
CA VAL A 311 0.74 8.70 -6.90
C VAL A 311 1.41 9.95 -6.35
N GLY A 312 1.94 9.81 -5.13
CA GLY A 312 2.59 10.91 -4.40
C GLY A 312 3.99 11.22 -4.92
N ALA A 313 4.58 12.30 -4.38
CA ALA A 313 5.85 12.85 -4.83
C ALA A 313 6.96 11.78 -4.95
N GLU A 314 7.27 11.07 -3.86
CA GLU A 314 8.31 10.04 -3.84
C GLU A 314 8.13 9.01 -4.96
N ARG A 315 6.91 8.47 -5.12
CA ARG A 315 6.62 7.50 -6.18
C ARG A 315 6.81 8.08 -7.58
N ILE A 316 6.49 9.36 -7.79
CA ILE A 316 6.74 10.03 -9.08
C ILE A 316 8.25 10.12 -9.35
N ALA A 317 9.06 10.44 -8.34
CA ALA A 317 10.51 10.50 -8.46
C ALA A 317 11.12 9.13 -8.78
N GLU A 318 10.67 8.08 -8.11
CA GLU A 318 11.09 6.69 -8.40
C GLU A 318 10.78 6.31 -9.85
N LEU A 319 9.55 6.56 -10.31
CA LEU A 319 9.14 6.26 -11.68
C LEU A 319 9.97 7.06 -12.69
N TYR A 320 10.26 8.33 -12.39
CA TYR A 320 11.11 9.17 -13.23
C TYR A 320 12.53 8.59 -13.34
N LEU A 321 13.16 8.24 -12.22
CA LEU A 321 14.50 7.65 -12.23
C LEU A 321 14.52 6.32 -12.97
N GLN A 322 13.49 5.50 -12.77
CA GLN A 322 13.38 4.18 -13.37
C GLN A 322 13.15 4.21 -14.89
N TYR A 323 12.30 5.10 -15.40
CA TYR A 323 11.83 5.04 -16.79
C TYR A 323 12.25 6.22 -17.66
N MET A 324 12.77 7.29 -17.07
CA MET A 324 13.25 8.47 -17.79
C MET A 324 14.73 8.78 -17.51
N GLY A 325 15.33 8.19 -16.46
CA GLY A 325 16.72 8.40 -16.08
C GLY A 325 17.74 7.91 -17.10
N GLU A 326 17.42 6.87 -17.88
CA GLU A 326 18.33 6.28 -18.88
C GLU A 326 18.77 7.27 -19.98
N GLN A 327 17.99 8.32 -20.27
CA GLN A 327 18.36 9.33 -21.26
C GLN A 327 19.38 10.36 -20.77
N ILE A 328 19.63 10.44 -19.45
CA ILE A 328 20.63 11.37 -18.88
C ILE A 328 22.02 10.69 -18.82
N CYS A 329 22.05 9.36 -18.74
CA CYS A 329 23.29 8.57 -18.69
C CYS A 329 23.61 7.84 -20.00
N GLY A 330 22.79 8.01 -21.04
CA GLY A 330 22.99 7.46 -22.38
C GLY A 330 24.16 8.13 -23.10
N THR A 331 25.25 7.38 -23.16
CA THR A 331 26.45 7.60 -23.96
C THR A 331 26.14 7.88 -25.42
N ASP A 332 26.67 8.98 -25.94
CA ASP A 332 27.09 9.08 -27.34
C ASP A 332 28.09 7.94 -27.60
N GLY A 333 27.62 6.85 -28.19
CA GLY A 333 28.42 5.64 -28.40
C GLY A 333 27.68 4.65 -29.28
N ASP A 334 27.70 4.94 -30.58
CA ASP A 334 27.87 3.99 -31.70
C ASP A 334 26.95 4.30 -32.90
N GLU A 335 27.32 5.35 -33.64
CA GLU A 335 27.35 5.29 -35.10
C GLU A 335 28.81 5.48 -35.54
N VAL A 336 29.52 4.38 -35.86
CA VAL A 336 30.36 4.16 -37.07
C VAL A 336 30.56 2.65 -37.24
#